data_AF-A0A2Z4FRM9-F1
#
_entry.id   AF-A0A2Z4FRM9-F1
#
_cell.length_a   1.000
_cell.length_b   1.000
_cell.length_c   1.000
_cell.angle_alpha   90.00
_cell.angle_beta   90.00
_cell.angle_gamma   90.00
#
_symmetry.space_group_name_H-M   'P 1'
#
loop_
_entity.id
_entity.type
_entity.pdbx_description
1 polymer ?
#
loop_
_entity_poly.entity_id
_entity_poly.type
_entity_poly.pdbx_seq_one_letter_code
_entity_poly.pdbx_strand_id
1 'polypeptide(L)'
;ALNRASECHPSFSFLVCTTLFPKCEDDQQTPPCRELCDEVRARCEGPLQDIGEEWPRSCEDLPSRDFAECLEPTSGACEPFPQAFQGICEPLTGYNTVSFPNAFGHLSFQQMITSREYLFFGSNLGNISTSCYPSVYTAFCRMFLPQCDNGTQIQLCRSVCEEIDAKCSPVGLGLLFSCDVFPDQGNDPTCSLVEQAAECEPIQYSGCMGLSYSQTSFPNIFQWPTQDFALQAAPTVFPTYDSISDCHPDLNFFLCSILFPQCTSEGQILPCRSFCHEINATCGERALAAGVEWDA
;
A
#
# COMPACT_ATOMS: atom_id res chain seq x y z
N ALA A 1 -6.28 25.98 8.27
CA ALA A 1 -6.66 26.18 9.68
C ALA A 1 -7.12 24.86 10.28
N LEU A 2 -8.22 24.25 9.80
CA LEU A 2 -8.69 22.93 10.28
C LEU A 2 -7.67 21.78 10.19
N ASN A 3 -6.79 21.74 9.19
CA ASN A 3 -5.79 20.66 9.07
C ASN A 3 -4.81 20.56 10.25
N ARG A 4 -4.56 21.63 11.02
CA ARG A 4 -3.74 21.55 12.25
C ARG A 4 -4.53 20.97 13.43
N ALA A 5 -5.85 21.18 13.44
CA ALA A 5 -6.74 20.64 14.46
C ALA A 5 -7.15 19.18 14.17
N SER A 6 -6.98 18.67 12.94
CA SER A 6 -7.21 17.23 12.67
C SER A 6 -6.09 16.32 13.18
N GLU A 7 -4.93 16.86 13.56
CA GLU A 7 -3.74 16.10 13.99
C GLU A 7 -3.66 15.89 15.52
N CYS A 8 -4.51 16.54 16.32
CA CYS A 8 -4.46 16.45 17.79
C CYS A 8 -5.00 15.14 18.35
N HIS A 9 -5.87 14.44 17.62
CA HIS A 9 -6.43 13.16 18.02
C HIS A 9 -6.83 12.33 16.79
N PRO A 10 -6.49 11.02 16.72
CA PRO A 10 -6.82 10.17 15.57
C PRO A 10 -8.33 10.15 15.27
N SER A 11 -9.16 10.11 16.31
CA SER A 11 -10.63 10.10 16.19
C SER A 11 -11.28 11.47 15.97
N PHE A 12 -10.51 12.57 15.82
CA PHE A 12 -11.08 13.92 15.68
C PHE A 12 -12.03 14.01 14.49
N SER A 13 -11.59 13.54 13.32
CA SER A 13 -12.40 13.54 12.10
C SER A 13 -13.65 12.67 12.24
N PHE A 14 -13.56 11.51 12.89
CA PHE A 14 -14.74 10.67 13.14
C PHE A 14 -15.74 11.37 14.04
N LEU A 15 -15.28 11.98 15.14
CA LEU A 15 -16.16 12.71 16.05
C LEU A 15 -16.89 13.84 15.30
N VAL A 16 -16.15 14.67 14.55
CA VAL A 16 -16.74 15.78 13.79
C VAL A 16 -17.73 15.26 12.74
N CYS A 17 -17.36 14.25 11.96
CA CYS A 17 -18.22 13.70 10.91
C CYS A 17 -19.49 13.06 11.48
N THR A 18 -19.38 12.27 12.55
CA THR A 18 -20.54 11.58 13.16
C THR A 18 -21.42 12.54 13.98
N THR A 19 -20.88 13.66 14.46
CA THR A 19 -21.67 14.72 15.10
C THR A 19 -22.45 15.55 14.07
N LEU A 20 -21.84 15.85 12.92
CA LEU A 20 -22.48 16.64 11.84
C LEU A 20 -23.42 15.79 10.97
N PHE A 21 -23.06 14.52 10.76
CA PHE A 21 -23.74 13.55 9.91
C PHE A 21 -23.88 12.22 10.67
N PRO A 22 -24.76 12.15 11.68
CA PRO A 22 -24.96 10.93 12.47
C PRO A 22 -25.47 9.80 11.58
N LYS A 23 -25.09 8.56 11.94
CA LYS A 23 -25.63 7.35 11.29
C LYS A 23 -27.16 7.38 11.42
N CYS A 24 -27.87 6.99 10.36
CA CYS A 24 -29.32 6.90 10.35
C CYS A 24 -29.74 5.55 9.74
N GLU A 25 -30.41 4.72 10.53
CA GLU A 25 -31.03 3.45 10.10
C GLU A 25 -32.47 3.42 10.61
N ASP A 26 -33.43 3.06 9.76
CA ASP A 26 -34.86 3.00 10.10
C ASP A 26 -35.40 4.26 10.80
N ASP A 27 -35.01 5.44 10.30
CA ASP A 27 -35.31 6.77 10.85
C ASP A 27 -34.75 7.04 12.27
N GLN A 28 -33.90 6.15 12.80
CA GLN A 28 -33.23 6.32 14.07
C GLN A 28 -31.80 6.84 13.86
N GLN A 29 -31.50 8.00 14.44
CA GLN A 29 -30.16 8.57 14.42
C GLN A 29 -29.31 8.04 15.57
N THR A 30 -28.08 7.60 15.26
CA THR A 30 -27.07 7.19 16.23
C THR A 30 -25.92 8.20 16.21
N PRO A 31 -25.78 9.06 17.24
CA PRO A 31 -24.67 10.02 17.36
C PRO A 31 -23.43 9.35 17.98
N PRO A 32 -22.26 10.02 18.03
CA PRO A 32 -21.08 9.51 18.73
C PRO A 32 -21.29 9.44 20.25
N CYS A 33 -20.51 8.58 20.90
CA CYS A 33 -20.53 8.46 22.36
C CYS A 33 -19.90 9.70 23.03
N ARG A 34 -20.45 10.09 24.19
CA ARG A 34 -19.92 11.18 25.03
C ARG A 34 -18.46 10.96 25.41
N GLU A 35 -18.12 9.73 25.78
CA GLU A 35 -16.76 9.39 26.22
C GLU A 35 -15.73 9.63 25.11
N LEU A 36 -16.08 9.32 23.86
CA LEU A 36 -15.25 9.65 22.69
C LEU A 36 -15.09 11.16 22.52
N CYS A 37 -16.17 11.93 22.71
CA CYS A 37 -16.12 13.39 22.63
C CYS A 37 -15.18 13.98 23.69
N ASP A 38 -15.31 13.52 24.95
CA ASP A 38 -14.48 13.97 26.06
C ASP A 38 -13.00 13.66 25.82
N GLU A 39 -12.68 12.46 25.30
CA GLU A 39 -11.31 12.05 24.97
C GLU A 39 -10.69 12.92 23.87
N VAL A 40 -11.42 13.14 22.77
CA VAL A 40 -10.95 13.99 21.66
C VAL A 40 -10.80 15.44 22.12
N ARG A 41 -11.80 15.97 22.84
CA ARG A 41 -11.80 17.34 23.37
C ARG A 41 -10.56 17.61 24.21
N ALA A 42 -10.21 16.68 25.10
CA ALA A 42 -9.06 16.81 25.99
C ALA A 42 -7.74 17.05 25.24
N ARG A 43 -7.60 16.57 24.00
CA ARG A 43 -6.39 16.80 23.17
C ARG A 43 -6.54 17.93 22.16
N CYS A 44 -7.77 18.21 21.71
CA CYS A 44 -8.03 19.04 20.55
C CYS A 44 -8.57 20.44 20.86
N GLU A 45 -9.08 20.68 22.08
CA GLU A 45 -9.61 21.99 22.46
C GLU A 45 -8.55 23.09 22.43
N GLY A 46 -7.35 22.84 22.97
CA GLY A 46 -6.24 23.79 22.91
C GLY A 46 -5.78 24.11 21.48
N PRO A 47 -5.45 23.09 20.65
CA PRO A 47 -5.10 23.30 19.24
C PRO A 47 -6.18 24.04 18.40
N LEU A 48 -7.46 23.89 18.74
CA LEU A 48 -8.55 24.67 18.12
C LEU A 48 -8.53 26.13 18.58
N GLN A 49 -8.33 26.38 19.87
CA GLN A 49 -8.23 27.74 20.41
C GLN A 49 -7.02 28.50 19.82
N ASP A 50 -5.90 27.81 19.58
CA ASP A 50 -4.71 28.40 18.96
C ASP A 50 -4.96 28.93 17.53
N ILE A 51 -5.98 28.39 16.83
CA ILE A 51 -6.41 28.86 15.51
C ILE A 51 -7.65 29.76 15.57
N GLY A 52 -8.09 30.16 16.77
CA GLY A 52 -9.23 31.05 17.00
C GLY A 52 -10.59 30.36 16.91
N GLU A 53 -10.65 29.04 16.98
CA GLU A 53 -11.89 28.27 16.96
C GLU A 53 -12.26 27.78 18.37
N GLU A 54 -13.54 27.89 18.73
CA GLU A 54 -14.05 27.37 20.00
C GLU A 54 -14.55 25.93 19.85
N TRP A 55 -14.55 25.17 20.95
CA TRP A 55 -15.11 23.83 20.95
C TRP A 55 -16.64 23.90 20.66
N PRO A 56 -17.14 23.22 19.62
CA PRO A 56 -18.42 23.59 19.01
C PRO A 56 -19.67 23.17 19.80
N ARG A 57 -19.63 22.09 20.59
CA ARG A 57 -20.76 21.58 21.38
C ARG A 57 -20.32 20.88 22.66
N SER A 58 -21.18 20.89 23.67
CA SER A 58 -20.93 20.16 24.92
C SER A 58 -20.96 18.66 24.65
N CYS A 59 -19.97 17.93 25.15
CA CYS A 59 -19.99 16.47 25.12
C CYS A 59 -21.13 15.90 25.97
N GLU A 60 -21.66 16.65 26.94
CA GLU A 60 -22.82 16.23 27.74
C GLU A 60 -24.11 16.07 26.91
N ASP A 61 -24.18 16.65 25.72
CA ASP A 61 -25.33 16.50 24.82
C ASP A 61 -25.37 15.12 24.13
N LEU A 62 -24.28 14.34 24.25
CA LEU A 62 -24.13 13.03 23.63
C LEU A 62 -24.53 11.90 24.59
N PRO A 63 -25.06 10.78 24.07
CA PRO A 63 -25.32 9.59 24.86
C PRO A 63 -24.03 8.98 25.41
N SER A 64 -24.14 8.38 26.58
CA SER A 64 -23.06 7.58 27.16
C SER A 64 -23.21 6.12 26.75
N ARG A 65 -22.07 5.47 26.45
CA ARG A 65 -22.00 4.07 26.03
C ARG A 65 -22.64 3.08 27.01
N ASP A 66 -22.77 3.47 28.28
CA ASP A 66 -23.35 2.63 29.33
C ASP A 66 -24.89 2.64 29.32
N PHE A 67 -25.52 3.61 28.67
CA PHE A 67 -26.96 3.86 28.78
C PHE A 67 -27.71 3.89 27.44
N ALA A 68 -27.02 4.10 26.33
CA ALA A 68 -27.63 4.13 25.01
C ALA A 68 -26.63 3.69 23.94
N GLU A 69 -27.17 3.21 22.81
CA GLU A 69 -26.37 2.93 21.63
C GLU A 69 -25.81 4.23 21.04
N CYS A 70 -24.50 4.25 20.81
CA CYS A 70 -23.78 5.40 20.28
C CYS A 70 -22.56 4.92 19.48
N LEU A 71 -22.06 5.79 18.60
CA LEU A 71 -20.94 5.48 17.72
C LEU A 71 -19.61 5.69 18.43
N GLU A 72 -18.79 4.66 18.45
CA GLU A 72 -17.35 4.76 18.71
C GLU A 72 -16.60 4.32 17.44
N PRO A 73 -15.39 4.85 17.19
CA PRO A 73 -14.54 4.26 16.19
C PRO A 73 -14.33 2.79 16.56
N THR A 74 -14.68 1.88 15.65
CA THR A 74 -14.46 0.44 15.80
C THR A 74 -12.96 0.16 15.78
N SER A 75 -12.28 0.44 16.89
CA SER A 75 -10.88 0.11 17.08
C SER A 75 -10.75 -1.41 17.15
N GLY A 76 -10.09 -2.01 16.15
CA GLY A 76 -9.73 -3.43 16.16
C GLY A 76 -10.78 -4.41 15.63
N ALA A 77 -11.88 -3.94 15.02
CA ALA A 77 -12.73 -4.84 14.23
C ALA A 77 -11.92 -5.31 13.01
N CYS A 78 -11.78 -6.62 12.84
CA CYS A 78 -11.12 -7.18 11.66
C CYS A 78 -12.07 -7.10 10.46
N GLU A 79 -11.64 -6.37 9.43
CA GLU A 79 -12.33 -6.26 8.15
C GLU A 79 -11.48 -6.91 7.05
N PRO A 80 -12.07 -7.48 5.98
CA PRO A 80 -11.27 -7.95 4.85
C PRO A 80 -10.57 -6.79 4.15
N PHE A 81 -9.51 -7.08 3.38
CA PHE A 81 -8.88 -6.05 2.54
C PHE A 81 -9.91 -5.32 1.66
N PRO A 82 -9.72 -4.00 1.44
CA PRO A 82 -10.43 -3.29 0.38
C PRO A 82 -10.20 -3.98 -0.97
N GLN A 83 -11.23 -4.05 -1.81
CA GLN A 83 -11.18 -4.80 -3.07
C GLN A 83 -9.99 -4.41 -3.98
N ALA A 84 -9.62 -3.12 -4.00
CA ALA A 84 -8.48 -2.61 -4.76
C ALA A 84 -7.12 -3.17 -4.29
N PHE A 85 -7.03 -3.65 -3.06
CA PHE A 85 -5.80 -4.13 -2.42
C PHE A 85 -5.79 -5.64 -2.17
N GLN A 86 -6.92 -6.31 -2.25
CA GLN A 86 -7.00 -7.76 -2.08
C GLN A 86 -6.06 -8.48 -3.06
N GLY A 87 -6.10 -8.11 -4.34
CA GLY A 87 -5.21 -8.66 -5.35
C GLY A 87 -3.80 -8.07 -5.38
N ILE A 88 -3.34 -7.36 -4.33
CA ILE A 88 -2.00 -6.75 -4.30
C ILE A 88 -1.33 -7.05 -2.96
N CYS A 89 -1.95 -6.64 -1.86
CA CYS A 89 -1.39 -6.74 -0.52
C CYS A 89 -1.51 -8.13 0.10
N GLU A 90 -2.56 -8.91 -0.19
CA GLU A 90 -2.69 -10.27 0.37
C GLU A 90 -1.53 -11.18 -0.07
N PRO A 91 -1.17 -11.28 -1.37
CA PRO A 91 -0.01 -12.06 -1.79
C PRO A 91 1.33 -11.53 -1.25
N LEU A 92 1.43 -10.23 -1.01
CA LEU A 92 2.64 -9.57 -0.53
C LEU A 92 2.89 -9.78 0.97
N THR A 93 1.83 -9.83 1.75
CA THR A 93 1.91 -9.75 3.22
C THR A 93 1.53 -11.06 3.90
N GLY A 94 0.76 -11.92 3.22
CA GLY A 94 0.32 -13.21 3.74
C GLY A 94 -0.90 -13.17 4.66
N TYR A 95 -1.47 -11.99 4.92
CA TYR A 95 -2.75 -11.84 5.63
C TYR A 95 -3.83 -11.26 4.72
N ASN A 96 -5.09 -11.35 5.14
CA ASN A 96 -6.23 -10.84 4.36
C ASN A 96 -7.23 -10.01 5.18
N THR A 97 -6.96 -9.84 6.48
CA THR A 97 -7.75 -9.04 7.41
C THR A 97 -6.96 -7.84 7.91
N VAL A 98 -7.62 -6.69 7.93
CA VAL A 98 -7.08 -5.41 8.37
C VAL A 98 -7.92 -4.82 9.50
N SER A 99 -7.38 -3.85 10.21
CA SER A 99 -8.16 -3.06 11.16
C SER A 99 -7.76 -1.60 11.06
N PHE A 100 -8.69 -0.70 11.40
CA PHE A 100 -8.42 0.72 11.53
C PHE A 100 -8.60 1.16 13.00
N PRO A 101 -7.93 2.25 13.45
CA PRO A 101 -7.07 3.14 12.68
C PRO A 101 -5.73 2.52 12.27
N ASN A 102 -5.12 3.01 11.18
CA ASN A 102 -3.70 2.71 10.91
C ASN A 102 -2.77 3.62 11.73
N ALA A 103 -1.46 3.42 11.63
CA ALA A 103 -0.46 4.18 12.41
C ALA A 103 -0.54 5.71 12.21
N PHE A 104 -1.06 6.17 11.06
CA PHE A 104 -1.27 7.60 10.77
C PHE A 104 -2.59 8.14 11.31
N GLY A 105 -3.40 7.32 12.00
CA GLY A 105 -4.69 7.72 12.55
C GLY A 105 -5.84 7.71 11.54
N HIS A 106 -5.65 7.20 10.32
CA HIS A 106 -6.77 7.06 9.37
C HIS A 106 -7.77 6.04 9.89
N LEU A 107 -9.05 6.40 9.99
CA LEU A 107 -10.08 5.56 10.60
C LEU A 107 -10.79 4.66 9.59
N SER A 108 -10.48 4.81 8.30
CA SER A 108 -11.04 4.00 7.25
C SER A 108 -10.14 4.01 6.01
N PHE A 109 -10.40 3.06 5.12
CA PHE A 109 -9.80 3.02 3.80
C PHE A 109 -9.95 4.34 3.03
N GLN A 110 -11.13 4.96 3.10
CA GLN A 110 -11.40 6.20 2.36
C GLN A 110 -10.53 7.35 2.86
N GLN A 111 -10.39 7.50 4.18
CA GLN A 111 -9.52 8.53 4.76
C GLN A 111 -8.06 8.30 4.36
N MET A 112 -7.61 7.04 4.44
CA MET A 112 -6.27 6.62 4.06
C MET A 112 -5.92 6.99 2.61
N ILE A 113 -6.74 6.62 1.62
CA ILE A 113 -6.41 6.89 0.21
C ILE A 113 -6.45 8.37 -0.17
N THR A 114 -7.12 9.20 0.62
CA THR A 114 -7.15 10.66 0.45
C THR A 114 -6.07 11.40 1.24
N SER A 115 -5.28 10.68 2.04
CA SER A 115 -4.23 11.26 2.88
C SER A 115 -2.98 11.66 2.10
N ARG A 116 -2.22 12.60 2.66
CA ARG A 116 -1.00 13.11 2.02
C ARG A 116 0.09 12.05 2.01
N GLU A 117 0.22 11.31 3.09
CA GLU A 117 1.22 10.29 3.35
C GLU A 117 1.05 9.15 2.34
N TYR A 118 -0.19 8.69 2.14
CA TYR A 118 -0.52 7.66 1.16
C TYR A 118 -0.22 8.11 -0.27
N LEU A 119 -0.69 9.30 -0.66
CA LEU A 119 -0.49 9.81 -2.03
C LEU A 119 0.99 10.04 -2.34
N PHE A 120 1.75 10.59 -1.39
CA PHE A 120 3.18 10.81 -1.56
C PHE A 120 3.95 9.50 -1.65
N PHE A 121 3.76 8.58 -0.68
CA PHE A 121 4.51 7.33 -0.66
C PHE A 121 4.11 6.44 -1.83
N GLY A 122 2.81 6.34 -2.12
CA GLY A 122 2.25 5.58 -3.24
C GLY A 122 2.79 6.01 -4.61
N SER A 123 2.89 7.32 -4.86
CA SER A 123 3.41 7.85 -6.14
C SER A 123 4.91 7.62 -6.35
N ASN A 124 5.66 7.30 -5.28
CA ASN A 124 7.10 7.05 -5.34
C ASN A 124 7.47 5.56 -5.25
N LEU A 125 6.52 4.65 -5.09
CA LEU A 125 6.79 3.22 -4.88
C LEU A 125 7.70 2.62 -5.96
N GLY A 126 7.45 2.88 -7.24
CA GLY A 126 8.28 2.34 -8.33
C GLY A 126 9.73 2.84 -8.28
N ASN A 127 9.93 4.12 -7.95
CA ASN A 127 11.27 4.71 -7.83
C ASN A 127 11.98 4.15 -6.59
N ILE A 128 11.29 4.02 -5.46
CA ILE A 128 11.85 3.46 -4.23
C ILE A 128 12.25 2.00 -4.44
N SER A 129 11.36 1.20 -5.03
CA SER A 129 11.56 -0.21 -5.39
C SER A 129 12.85 -0.40 -6.20
N THR A 130 13.04 0.41 -7.23
CA THR A 130 14.17 0.28 -8.16
C THR A 130 15.46 0.93 -7.68
N SER A 131 15.39 1.93 -6.79
CA SER A 131 16.56 2.77 -6.46
C SER A 131 17.18 2.47 -5.09
N CYS A 132 16.40 2.07 -4.09
CA CYS A 132 16.89 2.02 -2.71
C CYS A 132 16.25 0.95 -1.81
N TYR A 133 15.03 0.49 -2.10
CA TYR A 133 14.33 -0.48 -1.26
C TYR A 133 13.40 -1.39 -2.07
N PRO A 134 13.88 -2.55 -2.58
CA PRO A 134 13.11 -3.45 -3.46
C PRO A 134 11.78 -3.96 -2.88
N SER A 135 11.71 -4.17 -1.57
CA SER A 135 10.52 -4.71 -0.89
C SER A 135 9.52 -3.64 -0.42
N VAL A 136 9.53 -2.46 -1.04
CA VAL A 136 8.75 -1.30 -0.58
C VAL A 136 7.25 -1.55 -0.67
N TYR A 137 6.78 -2.38 -1.59
CA TYR A 137 5.36 -2.71 -1.71
C TYR A 137 4.82 -3.45 -0.49
N THR A 138 5.59 -4.39 0.07
CA THR A 138 5.24 -5.06 1.33
C THR A 138 5.19 -4.07 2.48
N ALA A 139 6.18 -3.17 2.56
CA ALA A 139 6.22 -2.12 3.57
C ALA A 139 5.01 -1.20 3.44
N PHE A 140 4.67 -0.76 2.23
CA PHE A 140 3.50 0.06 1.93
C PHE A 140 2.21 -0.59 2.42
N CYS A 141 1.98 -1.87 2.09
CA CYS A 141 0.81 -2.60 2.54
C CYS A 141 0.71 -2.63 4.07
N ARG A 142 1.79 -3.02 4.77
CA ARG A 142 1.82 -3.09 6.23
C ARG A 142 1.71 -1.71 6.91
N MET A 143 2.21 -0.67 6.26
CA MET A 143 2.20 0.71 6.78
C MET A 143 0.79 1.32 6.79
N PHE A 144 0.02 1.07 5.73
CA PHE A 144 -1.28 1.70 5.52
C PHE A 144 -2.47 0.79 5.87
N LEU A 145 -2.29 -0.53 5.77
CA LEU A 145 -3.32 -1.54 5.97
C LEU A 145 -2.84 -2.57 7.00
N PRO A 146 -2.77 -2.22 8.29
CA PRO A 146 -2.20 -3.10 9.31
C PRO A 146 -3.02 -4.37 9.48
N GLN A 147 -2.34 -5.47 9.74
CA GLN A 147 -2.97 -6.77 9.93
C GLN A 147 -3.87 -6.74 11.17
N CYS A 148 -5.01 -7.42 11.08
CA CYS A 148 -5.84 -7.73 12.24
C CYS A 148 -5.81 -9.23 12.49
N ASP A 149 -5.22 -9.64 13.62
CA ASP A 149 -5.20 -11.01 14.11
C ASP A 149 -6.04 -11.12 15.37
N ASN A 150 -7.26 -11.66 15.25
CA ASN A 150 -8.20 -11.85 16.36
C ASN A 150 -8.42 -10.58 17.22
N GLY A 151 -8.52 -9.42 16.55
CA GLY A 151 -8.68 -8.11 17.20
C GLY A 151 -7.37 -7.44 17.64
N THR A 152 -6.24 -8.14 17.56
CA THR A 152 -4.91 -7.57 17.74
C THR A 152 -4.45 -6.94 16.43
N GLN A 153 -4.12 -5.65 16.48
CA GLN A 153 -3.58 -4.96 15.32
C GLN A 153 -2.05 -5.14 15.29
N ILE A 154 -1.53 -5.59 14.14
CA ILE A 154 -0.10 -5.75 13.89
C ILE A 154 0.31 -4.77 12.80
N GLN A 155 1.13 -3.80 13.19
CA GLN A 155 1.62 -2.71 12.34
C GLN A 155 2.99 -3.04 11.72
N LEU A 156 3.48 -2.15 10.87
CA LEU A 156 4.89 -2.13 10.47
C LEU A 156 5.76 -1.74 11.68
N CYS A 157 6.91 -2.40 11.88
CA CYS A 157 7.88 -1.95 12.88
C CYS A 157 8.56 -0.64 12.44
N ARG A 158 8.81 0.26 13.41
CA ARG A 158 9.53 1.53 13.24
C ARG A 158 10.87 1.36 12.52
N SER A 159 11.62 0.32 12.89
CA SER A 159 12.91 0.01 12.28
C SER A 159 12.85 -0.13 10.76
N VAL A 160 11.76 -0.69 10.21
CA VAL A 160 11.58 -0.84 8.76
C VAL A 160 11.34 0.52 8.10
N CYS A 161 10.52 1.37 8.73
CA CYS A 161 10.28 2.74 8.24
C CYS A 161 11.60 3.55 8.21
N GLU A 162 12.38 3.48 9.29
CA GLU A 162 13.67 4.17 9.41
C GLU A 162 14.71 3.64 8.41
N GLU A 163 14.70 2.34 8.15
CA GLU A 163 15.56 1.73 7.13
C GLU A 163 15.25 2.25 5.72
N ILE A 164 13.96 2.31 5.36
CA ILE A 164 13.52 2.87 4.07
C ILE A 164 13.99 4.31 3.94
N ASP A 165 13.73 5.13 4.97
CA ASP A 165 14.11 6.54 4.93
C ASP A 165 15.63 6.73 4.82
N ALA A 166 16.41 5.96 5.59
CA ALA A 166 17.87 6.02 5.57
C ALA A 166 18.46 5.59 4.21
N LYS A 167 17.92 4.56 3.57
CA LYS A 167 18.38 4.08 2.26
C LYS A 167 17.96 5.01 1.11
N CYS A 168 16.81 5.64 1.21
CA CYS A 168 16.21 6.41 0.12
C CYS A 168 16.47 7.92 0.20
N SER A 169 16.75 8.47 1.38
CA SER A 169 17.11 9.88 1.55
C SER A 169 18.30 10.34 0.69
N PRO A 170 19.42 9.58 0.57
CA PRO A 170 20.56 9.99 -0.25
C PRO A 170 20.26 10.15 -1.75
N VAL A 171 19.22 9.48 -2.25
CA VAL A 171 18.77 9.55 -3.66
C VAL A 171 17.57 10.48 -3.86
N GLY A 172 17.21 11.27 -2.83
CA GLY A 172 16.12 12.23 -2.89
C GLY A 172 14.72 11.61 -2.79
N LEU A 173 14.62 10.36 -2.31
CA LEU A 173 13.37 9.61 -2.13
C LEU A 173 13.03 9.38 -0.65
N GLY A 174 13.50 10.27 0.24
CA GLY A 174 13.21 10.21 1.68
C GLY A 174 11.72 10.37 2.00
N LEU A 175 11.31 9.90 3.17
CA LEU A 175 9.93 9.95 3.64
C LEU A 175 9.54 11.38 4.06
N LEU A 176 8.27 11.74 3.82
CA LEU A 176 7.72 13.04 4.24
C LEU A 176 7.13 13.04 5.67
N PHE A 177 7.12 11.89 6.34
CA PHE A 177 6.49 11.67 7.64
C PHE A 177 7.49 11.04 8.61
N SER A 178 7.28 11.27 9.91
CA SER A 178 8.11 10.64 10.95
C SER A 178 7.74 9.17 11.13
N CYS A 179 8.76 8.33 11.34
CA CYS A 179 8.58 6.93 11.70
C CYS A 179 8.13 6.72 13.16
N ASP A 180 8.06 7.77 13.98
CA ASP A 180 7.63 7.69 15.39
C ASP A 180 6.19 7.19 15.56
N VAL A 181 5.38 7.25 14.51
CA VAL A 181 4.01 6.73 14.48
C VAL A 181 3.96 5.20 14.57
N PHE A 182 5.06 4.51 14.26
CA PHE A 182 5.16 3.05 14.30
C PHE A 182 5.73 2.54 15.64
N PRO A 183 5.27 1.37 16.10
CA PRO A 183 5.83 0.68 17.27
C PRO A 183 7.26 0.20 17.02
N ASP A 184 8.09 0.16 18.07
CA ASP A 184 9.48 -0.28 18.01
C ASP A 184 9.62 -1.80 18.27
N GLN A 185 10.68 -2.40 17.73
CA GLN A 185 10.87 -3.82 17.54
C GLN A 185 11.14 -4.64 18.81
N GLY A 186 11.15 -4.02 20.00
CA GLY A 186 11.66 -4.60 21.25
C GLY A 186 11.11 -6.00 21.62
N ASN A 187 10.13 -6.07 22.51
CA ASN A 187 9.40 -7.30 22.84
C ASN A 187 7.91 -7.16 22.45
N ASP A 188 7.61 -6.24 21.53
CA ASP A 188 6.25 -5.86 21.21
C ASP A 188 5.67 -6.74 20.08
N PRO A 189 4.72 -7.65 20.37
CA PRO A 189 4.11 -8.50 19.35
C PRO A 189 3.18 -7.72 18.41
N THR A 190 2.99 -6.41 18.60
CA THR A 190 2.12 -5.56 17.78
C THR A 190 2.80 -4.98 16.54
N CYS A 191 4.04 -5.38 16.26
CA CYS A 191 4.73 -4.98 15.03
C CYS A 191 5.32 -6.17 14.27
N SER A 192 5.44 -5.99 12.96
CA SER A 192 5.98 -6.97 12.04
C SER A 192 7.07 -6.35 11.16
N LEU A 193 8.13 -7.11 10.96
CA LEU A 193 9.15 -6.78 9.98
C LEU A 193 8.63 -7.01 8.56
N VAL A 194 9.33 -6.43 7.60
CA VAL A 194 9.24 -6.83 6.20
C VAL A 194 10.38 -7.81 5.96
N GLU A 195 10.02 -9.07 5.65
CA GLU A 195 11.00 -9.98 5.05
C GLU A 195 11.47 -9.34 3.74
N GLN A 196 12.77 -9.07 3.63
CA GLN A 196 13.34 -8.60 2.38
C GLN A 196 13.05 -9.65 1.30
N ALA A 197 12.78 -9.17 0.09
CA ALA A 197 12.39 -10.01 -1.04
C ALA A 197 13.33 -11.21 -1.11
N ALA A 198 12.71 -12.39 -1.12
CA ALA A 198 13.39 -13.66 -1.06
C ALA A 198 14.46 -13.74 -2.15
N GLU A 199 15.54 -14.43 -1.77
CA GLU A 199 16.54 -15.03 -2.63
C GLU A 199 15.93 -15.51 -3.96
N CYS A 200 16.71 -15.37 -5.03
CA CYS A 200 16.34 -15.80 -6.36
C CYS A 200 15.55 -17.13 -6.39
N GLU A 201 14.38 -17.13 -7.01
CA GLU A 201 13.50 -18.30 -7.12
C GLU A 201 13.50 -18.86 -8.56
N PRO A 202 13.20 -20.16 -8.77
CA PRO A 202 13.15 -20.72 -10.12
C PRO A 202 11.96 -20.18 -10.93
N ILE A 203 12.17 -19.99 -12.23
CA ILE A 203 11.10 -19.66 -13.17
C ILE A 203 10.17 -20.86 -13.33
N GLN A 204 8.88 -20.65 -13.07
CA GLN A 204 7.84 -21.67 -13.14
C GLN A 204 7.06 -21.63 -14.46
N TYR A 205 7.14 -20.53 -15.22
CA TYR A 205 6.46 -20.43 -16.52
C TYR A 205 7.25 -21.19 -17.59
N SER A 206 6.65 -22.25 -18.14
CA SER A 206 7.30 -23.13 -19.12
C SER A 206 7.75 -22.42 -20.40
N GLY A 207 7.03 -21.37 -20.83
CA GLY A 207 7.41 -20.57 -22.01
C GLY A 207 8.70 -19.77 -21.82
N CYS A 208 9.14 -19.58 -20.57
CA CYS A 208 10.40 -18.92 -20.21
C CYS A 208 11.42 -19.90 -19.60
N MET A 209 11.14 -21.21 -19.61
CA MET A 209 12.15 -22.21 -19.24
C MET A 209 13.12 -22.42 -20.40
N GLY A 210 14.43 -22.39 -20.12
CA GLY A 210 15.47 -22.59 -21.13
C GLY A 210 16.08 -21.31 -21.70
N LEU A 211 15.81 -20.15 -21.08
CA LEU A 211 16.59 -18.94 -21.28
C LEU A 211 18.04 -19.17 -20.79
N SER A 212 18.91 -18.18 -21.03
CA SER A 212 20.28 -18.17 -20.48
C SER A 212 20.34 -18.14 -18.95
N TYR A 213 19.20 -17.95 -18.27
CA TYR A 213 19.03 -17.94 -16.83
C TYR A 213 17.78 -18.74 -16.43
N SER A 214 17.79 -19.28 -15.21
CA SER A 214 16.69 -20.07 -14.66
C SER A 214 16.07 -19.48 -13.40
N GLN A 215 16.71 -18.46 -12.82
CA GLN A 215 16.31 -17.83 -11.58
C GLN A 215 15.77 -16.43 -11.82
N THR A 216 14.67 -16.11 -11.16
CA THR A 216 13.98 -14.82 -11.20
C THR A 216 13.84 -14.25 -9.80
N SER A 217 13.55 -12.96 -9.71
CA SER A 217 13.10 -12.31 -8.49
C SER A 217 12.05 -11.26 -8.82
N PHE A 218 11.25 -10.87 -7.84
CA PHE A 218 10.19 -9.89 -7.98
C PHE A 218 10.41 -8.72 -7.01
N PRO A 219 9.88 -7.51 -7.30
CA PRO A 219 8.90 -7.22 -8.34
C PRO A 219 9.46 -7.16 -9.76
N ASN A 220 8.62 -7.41 -10.77
CA ASN A 220 9.02 -7.22 -12.18
C ASN A 220 8.80 -5.76 -12.63
N ILE A 221 9.03 -5.44 -13.92
CA ILE A 221 8.92 -4.05 -14.42
C ILE A 221 7.50 -3.47 -14.29
N PHE A 222 6.48 -4.33 -14.23
CA PHE A 222 5.08 -3.95 -13.99
C PHE A 222 4.76 -3.80 -12.51
N GLN A 223 5.77 -3.87 -11.64
CA GLN A 223 5.65 -3.80 -10.19
C GLN A 223 4.78 -4.92 -9.61
N TRP A 224 4.64 -6.02 -10.35
CA TRP A 224 3.97 -7.20 -9.82
C TRP A 224 4.83 -7.81 -8.73
N PRO A 225 4.28 -8.07 -7.54
CA PRO A 225 5.08 -8.36 -6.38
C PRO A 225 5.59 -9.79 -6.29
N THR A 226 4.92 -10.72 -6.96
CA THR A 226 5.23 -12.15 -6.92
C THR A 226 5.12 -12.77 -8.29
N GLN A 227 5.77 -13.92 -8.47
CA GLN A 227 5.71 -14.68 -9.71
C GLN A 227 4.30 -15.15 -10.06
N ASP A 228 3.42 -15.35 -9.08
CA ASP A 228 2.03 -15.78 -9.32
C ASP A 228 1.25 -14.80 -10.21
N PHE A 229 1.51 -13.50 -10.09
CA PHE A 229 0.92 -12.51 -11.01
C PHE A 229 1.41 -12.70 -12.43
N ALA A 230 2.72 -12.90 -12.61
CA ALA A 230 3.30 -13.18 -13.91
C ALA A 230 2.81 -14.51 -14.49
N LEU A 231 2.63 -15.54 -13.66
CA LEU A 231 2.11 -16.85 -14.06
C LEU A 231 0.64 -16.80 -14.47
N GLN A 232 -0.16 -15.94 -13.84
CA GLN A 232 -1.56 -15.73 -14.22
C GLN A 232 -1.69 -14.92 -15.52
N ALA A 233 -0.82 -13.92 -15.71
CA ALA A 233 -0.86 -13.07 -16.90
C ALA A 233 -0.23 -13.72 -18.14
N ALA A 234 0.89 -14.45 -17.96
CA ALA A 234 1.69 -14.99 -19.08
C ALA A 234 0.90 -15.86 -20.07
N PRO A 235 -0.02 -16.76 -19.66
CA PRO A 235 -0.85 -17.54 -20.59
C PRO A 235 -1.74 -16.70 -21.51
N THR A 236 -2.04 -15.45 -21.15
CA THR A 236 -2.79 -14.51 -22.00
C THR A 236 -1.83 -13.62 -22.78
N VAL A 237 -0.81 -13.09 -22.11
CA VAL A 237 0.15 -12.14 -22.68
C VAL A 237 0.93 -12.76 -23.84
N PHE A 238 1.56 -13.92 -23.65
CA PHE A 238 2.44 -14.51 -24.66
C PHE A 238 1.71 -14.82 -25.98
N PRO A 239 0.53 -15.49 -25.97
CA PRO A 239 -0.21 -15.76 -27.21
C PRO A 239 -0.66 -14.51 -27.98
N THR A 240 -0.87 -13.37 -27.31
CA THR A 240 -1.18 -12.10 -27.98
C THR A 240 -0.06 -11.69 -28.95
N TYR A 241 1.19 -12.02 -28.63
CA TYR A 241 2.37 -11.69 -29.44
C TYR A 241 2.73 -12.75 -30.48
N ASP A 242 2.09 -13.92 -30.50
CA ASP A 242 2.39 -15.00 -31.44
C ASP A 242 2.27 -14.55 -32.91
N SER A 243 1.27 -13.71 -33.19
CA SER A 243 1.01 -13.17 -34.54
C SER A 243 2.10 -12.25 -35.08
N ILE A 244 2.98 -11.76 -34.21
CA ILE A 244 4.12 -10.90 -34.56
C ILE A 244 5.46 -11.53 -34.18
N SER A 245 5.48 -12.82 -33.83
CA SER A 245 6.68 -13.53 -33.34
C SER A 245 7.88 -13.49 -34.30
N ASP A 246 7.66 -13.20 -35.58
CA ASP A 246 8.68 -13.06 -36.61
C ASP A 246 9.24 -11.63 -36.76
N CYS A 247 8.78 -10.66 -35.96
CA CYS A 247 9.26 -9.28 -36.03
C CYS A 247 10.70 -9.13 -35.50
N HIS A 248 11.09 -9.94 -34.52
CA HIS A 248 12.42 -9.93 -33.92
C HIS A 248 12.78 -11.32 -33.37
N PRO A 249 14.00 -11.84 -33.60
CA PRO A 249 14.39 -13.17 -33.11
C PRO A 249 14.32 -13.31 -31.58
N ASP A 250 14.55 -12.21 -30.86
CA ASP A 250 14.58 -12.18 -29.40
C ASP A 250 13.29 -11.64 -28.74
N LEU A 251 12.16 -11.56 -29.45
CA LEU A 251 10.90 -11.05 -28.86
C LEU A 251 10.50 -11.84 -27.61
N ASN A 252 10.51 -13.17 -27.67
CA ASN A 252 10.18 -14.02 -26.52
C ASN A 252 11.18 -13.86 -25.37
N PHE A 253 12.46 -13.72 -25.67
CA PHE A 253 13.47 -13.44 -24.66
C PHE A 253 13.21 -12.10 -23.98
N PHE A 254 12.88 -11.06 -24.75
CA PHE A 254 12.51 -9.76 -24.21
C PHE A 254 11.29 -9.84 -23.28
N LEU A 255 10.18 -10.45 -23.73
CA LEU A 255 8.97 -10.65 -22.92
C LEU A 255 9.25 -11.40 -21.62
N CYS A 256 10.04 -12.48 -21.68
CA CYS A 256 10.47 -13.18 -20.47
C CYS A 256 11.33 -12.31 -19.56
N SER A 257 12.27 -11.52 -20.10
CA SER A 257 13.15 -10.66 -19.30
C SER A 257 12.43 -9.53 -18.57
N ILE A 258 11.26 -9.11 -19.05
CA ILE A 258 10.43 -8.11 -18.37
C ILE A 258 9.39 -8.71 -17.42
N LEU A 259 8.83 -9.90 -17.71
CA LEU A 259 7.85 -10.58 -16.84
C LEU A 259 8.52 -11.40 -15.72
N PHE A 260 9.65 -12.05 -16.01
CA PHE A 260 10.45 -12.93 -15.14
C PHE A 260 11.92 -12.49 -15.19
N PRO A 261 12.25 -11.33 -14.60
CA PRO A 261 13.58 -10.74 -14.72
C PRO A 261 14.65 -11.59 -14.03
N GLN A 262 15.83 -11.65 -14.63
CA GLN A 262 16.92 -12.48 -14.11
C GLN A 262 17.31 -12.05 -12.69
N CYS A 263 17.49 -13.03 -11.80
CA CYS A 263 18.04 -12.79 -10.48
C CYS A 263 19.46 -13.35 -10.35
N THR A 264 20.34 -12.57 -9.74
CA THR A 264 21.72 -12.92 -9.41
C THR A 264 22.04 -12.60 -7.96
N SER A 265 23.22 -13.01 -7.48
CA SER A 265 23.73 -12.60 -6.17
C SER A 265 23.92 -11.09 -6.03
N GLU A 266 24.05 -10.37 -7.14
CA GLU A 266 24.19 -8.90 -7.17
C GLU A 266 22.84 -8.19 -7.28
N GLY A 267 21.75 -8.95 -7.42
CA GLY A 267 20.38 -8.44 -7.54
C GLY A 267 19.72 -8.80 -8.86
N GLN A 268 18.59 -8.13 -9.10
CA GLN A 268 17.78 -8.30 -10.30
C GLN A 268 18.39 -7.59 -11.50
N ILE A 269 18.35 -8.22 -12.67
CA ILE A 269 18.82 -7.68 -13.95
C ILE A 269 17.62 -7.50 -14.87
N LEU A 270 17.33 -6.25 -15.23
CA LEU A 270 16.32 -5.87 -16.22
C LEU A 270 16.95 -5.68 -17.62
N PRO A 271 16.17 -5.79 -18.70
CA PRO A 271 16.69 -5.56 -20.05
C PRO A 271 17.20 -4.13 -20.24
N CYS A 272 18.26 -4.00 -21.02
CA CYS A 272 18.84 -2.70 -21.35
C CYS A 272 17.85 -1.83 -22.15
N ARG A 273 17.86 -0.52 -21.90
CA ARG A 273 17.07 0.46 -22.66
C ARG A 273 17.28 0.35 -24.17
N SER A 274 18.52 0.12 -24.61
CA SER A 274 18.84 -0.06 -26.04
C SER A 274 18.16 -1.29 -26.64
N PHE A 275 18.09 -2.39 -25.90
CA PHE A 275 17.42 -3.61 -26.34
C PHE A 275 15.90 -3.41 -26.41
N CYS A 276 15.31 -2.70 -25.44
CA CYS A 276 13.89 -2.29 -25.52
C CYS A 276 13.62 -1.45 -26.78
N HIS A 277 14.45 -0.45 -27.08
CA HIS A 277 14.30 0.38 -28.27
C HIS A 277 14.45 -0.41 -29.58
N GLU A 278 15.33 -1.41 -29.61
CA GLU A 278 15.48 -2.32 -30.74
C GLU A 278 14.20 -3.12 -30.99
N ILE A 279 13.66 -3.78 -29.96
CA ILE A 279 12.38 -4.50 -30.04
C ILE A 279 11.26 -3.58 -30.51
N ASN A 280 11.16 -2.37 -29.95
CA ASN A 280 10.15 -1.40 -30.34
C ASN A 280 10.28 -1.00 -31.83
N ALA A 281 11.51 -0.76 -32.30
CA ALA A 281 11.76 -0.38 -33.69
C ALA A 281 11.37 -1.48 -34.69
N THR A 282 11.52 -2.76 -34.33
CA THR A 282 11.21 -3.88 -35.23
C THR A 282 9.78 -4.40 -35.10
N CYS A 283 9.18 -4.30 -33.92
CA CYS A 283 7.90 -4.94 -33.60
C CYS A 283 6.74 -3.95 -33.40
N GLY A 284 7.00 -2.69 -33.04
CA GLY A 284 5.96 -1.74 -32.62
C GLY A 284 4.90 -1.46 -33.68
N GLU A 285 5.31 -1.10 -34.90
CA GLU A 285 4.34 -0.87 -35.99
C GLU A 285 3.56 -2.14 -36.36
N ARG A 286 4.22 -3.31 -36.30
CA ARG A 286 3.58 -4.59 -36.60
C ARG A 286 2.55 -4.97 -35.52
N ALA A 287 2.87 -4.73 -34.25
CA ALA A 287 1.95 -4.94 -33.13
C ALA A 287 0.68 -4.10 -33.29
N LEU A 288 0.84 -2.80 -33.55
CA LEU A 288 -0.29 -1.89 -33.79
C LEU A 288 -1.12 -2.32 -35.00
N ALA A 289 -0.48 -2.72 -36.10
CA ALA A 289 -1.17 -3.22 -37.30
C ALA A 289 -1.93 -4.55 -37.04
N ALA A 290 -1.44 -5.38 -36.11
CA ALA A 290 -2.07 -6.61 -35.68
C ALA A 290 -3.17 -6.40 -34.61
N GLY A 291 -3.41 -5.15 -34.18
CA GLY A 291 -4.37 -4.82 -33.12
C GLY A 291 -3.89 -5.20 -31.72
N VAL A 292 -2.59 -5.40 -31.53
CA VAL A 292 -1.97 -5.61 -30.23
C VAL A 292 -1.70 -4.26 -29.58
N GLU A 293 -2.12 -4.10 -28.32
CA GLU A 293 -1.80 -2.93 -27.53
C GLU A 293 -0.27 -2.87 -27.31
N TRP A 294 0.34 -1.75 -27.66
CA TRP A 294 1.79 -1.59 -27.63
C TRP A 294 2.15 -0.24 -27.02
N ASP A 295 2.77 -0.28 -25.84
CA ASP A 295 3.28 0.91 -25.17
C ASP A 295 4.80 1.00 -25.39
N ALA A 296 5.25 2.14 -25.90
CA ALA A 296 6.54 2.34 -26.56
C ALA A 296 7.66 2.87 -25.64
#